data_AF-B3VN04-F1
#
_entry.id   AF-B3VN04-F1
#
_cell.length_a   1.000
_cell.length_b   1.000
_cell.length_c   1.000
_cell.angle_alpha   90.00
_cell.angle_beta   90.00
_cell.angle_gamma   90.00
#
_symmetry.space_group_name_H-M   'P 1'
#
loop_
_entity.id
_entity.type
_entity.pdbx_description
1 polymer ?
#
loop_
_entity_poly.entity_id
_entity_poly.type
_entity_poly.pdbx_seq_one_letter_code
_entity_poly.pdbx_strand_id
1 'polypeptide(L)'
;TRELKDRPVFEADDQSAMVYILTTQREEWAGKVYLESAYYLHGYWGILADRYEEMIENYHPGLGDHRWPLVTHFVGCKPCGKFGDYSVERCLKQKDRAHNFADNQILQMYGFTHKSLASRKVKRTRNETSNPLEVQDELGLLHPAFKAVKVSAS
;
A
#
# COMPACT_ATOMS: atom_id res chain seq x y z
N THR A 1 3.65 -25.99 -16.31
CA THR A 1 2.46 -25.15 -16.58
C THR A 1 1.15 -25.93 -16.70
N ARG A 2 1.13 -27.27 -16.75
CA ARG A 2 -0.13 -28.04 -16.81
C ARG A 2 -0.94 -28.03 -15.51
N GLU A 3 -0.27 -28.00 -14.37
CA GLU A 3 -0.91 -28.17 -13.05
C GLU A 3 -1.53 -26.89 -12.48
N LEU A 4 -1.07 -25.71 -12.91
CA LEU A 4 -1.54 -24.43 -12.40
C LEU A 4 -2.31 -23.69 -13.50
N LYS A 5 -3.59 -23.45 -13.26
CA LYS A 5 -4.49 -22.76 -14.19
C LYS A 5 -3.98 -21.35 -14.47
N ASP A 6 -4.07 -20.92 -15.74
CA ASP A 6 -3.74 -19.57 -16.22
C ASP A 6 -2.27 -19.13 -16.00
N ARG A 7 -1.38 -20.03 -15.57
CA ARG A 7 0.05 -19.73 -15.45
C ARG A 7 0.73 -19.73 -16.82
N PRO A 8 1.35 -18.61 -17.26
CA PRO A 8 2.09 -18.58 -18.51
C PRO A 8 3.38 -19.43 -18.45
N VAL A 9 3.99 -19.64 -19.62
CA VAL A 9 5.21 -20.45 -19.75
C VAL A 9 6.43 -19.58 -19.47
N PHE A 10 6.99 -19.75 -18.28
CA PHE A 10 8.28 -19.21 -17.85
C PHE A 10 8.85 -20.09 -16.72
N GLU A 11 10.09 -19.82 -16.32
CA GLU A 11 10.80 -20.53 -15.24
C GLU A 11 9.99 -20.58 -13.94
N ALA A 12 10.34 -21.51 -13.04
CA ALA A 12 9.69 -21.60 -11.75
C ALA A 12 9.84 -20.29 -10.96
N ASP A 13 8.76 -19.89 -10.30
CA ASP A 13 8.71 -18.73 -9.40
C ASP A 13 8.16 -19.18 -8.05
N ASP A 14 8.52 -18.44 -7.00
CA ASP A 14 8.17 -18.71 -5.61
C ASP A 14 6.66 -18.64 -5.37
N GLN A 15 5.94 -17.72 -6.02
CA GLN A 15 4.48 -17.61 -5.91
C GLN A 15 3.79 -18.87 -6.44
N SER A 16 4.16 -19.34 -7.63
CA SER A 16 3.63 -20.55 -8.24
C SER A 16 4.01 -21.81 -7.45
N ALA A 17 5.25 -21.87 -6.94
CA ALA A 17 5.70 -22.97 -6.09
C ALA A 17 4.86 -23.06 -4.81
N MET A 18 4.56 -21.92 -4.17
CA MET A 18 3.69 -21.87 -2.99
C MET A 18 2.28 -22.37 -3.30
N VAL A 19 1.66 -21.89 -4.39
CA VAL A 19 0.33 -22.38 -4.81
C VAL A 19 0.35 -23.88 -5.03
N TYR A 20 1.38 -24.40 -5.71
CA TYR A 20 1.53 -25.82 -5.99
C TYR A 20 1.67 -26.66 -4.71
N ILE A 21 2.48 -26.22 -3.74
CA ILE A 21 2.67 -26.94 -2.47
C ILE A 21 1.35 -26.96 -1.68
N LEU A 22 0.67 -25.82 -1.56
CA LEU A 22 -0.56 -25.73 -0.77
C LEU A 22 -1.74 -26.48 -1.39
N THR A 23 -1.77 -26.67 -2.72
CA THR A 23 -2.80 -27.47 -3.38
C THR A 23 -2.49 -28.96 -3.37
N THR A 24 -1.22 -29.36 -3.51
CA THR A 24 -0.83 -30.78 -3.60
C THR A 24 -0.54 -31.44 -2.26
N GLN A 25 -0.11 -30.67 -1.25
CA GLN A 25 0.23 -31.15 0.11
C GLN A 25 -0.64 -30.49 1.18
N ARG A 26 -1.94 -30.33 0.88
CA ARG A 26 -2.88 -29.57 1.71
C ARG A 26 -2.95 -30.08 3.15
N GLU A 27 -2.97 -31.40 3.36
CA GLU A 27 -3.09 -32.03 4.67
C GLU A 27 -1.94 -31.66 5.62
N GLU A 28 -0.74 -31.44 5.05
CA GLU A 28 0.45 -31.13 5.83
C GLU A 28 0.53 -29.64 6.20
N TRP A 29 0.19 -28.75 5.26
CA TRP A 29 0.47 -27.32 5.42
C TRP A 29 -0.75 -26.44 5.71
N ALA A 30 -1.93 -26.78 5.19
CA ALA A 30 -3.05 -25.82 5.16
C ALA A 30 -3.60 -25.46 6.54
N GLY A 31 -3.46 -26.34 7.54
CA GLY A 31 -3.91 -26.07 8.91
C GLY A 31 -3.17 -24.91 9.61
N LYS A 32 -2.06 -24.42 9.03
CA LYS A 32 -1.26 -23.31 9.54
C LYS A 32 -1.21 -22.11 8.60
N VAL A 33 -1.93 -22.15 7.48
CA VAL A 33 -1.96 -21.08 6.49
C VAL A 33 -3.32 -20.37 6.54
N TYR A 34 -3.29 -19.06 6.72
CA TYR A 34 -4.47 -18.21 6.58
C TYR A 34 -4.37 -17.42 5.27
N LEU A 35 -5.34 -17.63 4.37
CA LEU A 35 -5.43 -16.90 3.11
C LEU A 35 -6.30 -15.66 3.31
N GLU A 36 -5.66 -14.51 3.55
CA GLU A 36 -6.33 -13.24 3.80
C GLU A 36 -6.96 -12.66 2.51
N SER A 37 -8.17 -12.11 2.63
CA SER A 37 -8.90 -11.44 1.55
C SER A 37 -9.79 -10.28 2.02
N ALA A 38 -9.90 -10.03 3.33
CA ALA A 38 -10.71 -8.96 3.90
C ALA A 38 -10.08 -7.57 3.72
N TYR A 39 -8.75 -7.51 3.62
CA TYR A 39 -8.00 -6.29 3.32
C TYR A 39 -6.87 -6.58 2.34
N TYR A 40 -6.36 -5.54 1.69
CA TYR A 40 -5.28 -5.66 0.71
C TYR A 40 -3.91 -5.80 1.39
N LEU A 41 -3.66 -6.96 1.99
CA LEU A 41 -2.29 -7.37 2.34
C LEU A 41 -1.41 -7.44 1.07
N HIS A 42 -2.03 -7.78 -0.06
CA HIS A 42 -1.52 -7.61 -1.41
C HIS A 42 -2.64 -7.03 -2.28
N GLY A 43 -2.49 -5.79 -2.75
CA GLY A 43 -3.45 -5.14 -3.64
C GLY A 43 -2.90 -4.96 -5.06
N TYR A 44 -3.59 -5.50 -6.05
CA TYR A 44 -3.18 -5.35 -7.44
C TYR A 44 -3.35 -3.90 -7.92
N TRP A 45 -2.24 -3.25 -8.27
CA TRP A 45 -2.24 -1.81 -8.62
C TRP A 45 -3.19 -1.43 -9.76
N GLY A 46 -3.41 -2.32 -10.73
CA GLY A 46 -4.20 -2.03 -11.93
C GLY A 46 -5.68 -1.76 -11.66
N ILE A 47 -6.21 -2.18 -10.51
CA ILE A 47 -7.60 -1.89 -10.07
C ILE A 47 -7.66 -0.82 -8.98
N LEU A 48 -6.52 -0.42 -8.42
CA LEU A 48 -6.44 0.49 -7.27
C LEU A 48 -6.00 1.90 -7.66
N ALA A 49 -4.96 2.03 -8.47
CA ALA A 49 -4.26 3.30 -8.65
C ALA A 49 -5.10 4.40 -9.33
N ASP A 50 -6.10 4.00 -10.12
CA ASP A 50 -7.03 4.91 -10.78
C ASP A 50 -8.20 5.33 -9.86
N ARG A 51 -8.33 4.75 -8.65
CA ARG A 51 -9.40 5.04 -7.67
C ARG A 51 -8.95 5.93 -6.51
N TYR A 52 -7.68 6.35 -6.45
CA TYR A 52 -7.18 7.11 -5.30
C TYR A 52 -7.93 8.42 -5.03
N GLU A 53 -8.33 9.15 -6.06
CA GLU A 53 -9.14 10.36 -5.90
C GLU A 53 -10.52 10.04 -5.29
N GLU A 54 -11.19 8.99 -5.77
CA GLU A 54 -12.45 8.49 -5.19
C GLU A 54 -12.27 8.11 -3.72
N MET A 55 -11.13 7.50 -3.38
CA MET A 55 -10.80 7.09 -2.02
C MET A 55 -10.60 8.27 -1.08
N ILE A 56 -9.91 9.32 -1.55
CA ILE A 56 -9.71 10.57 -0.80
C ILE A 56 -11.04 11.29 -0.55
N GLU A 57 -11.95 11.27 -1.52
CA GLU A 57 -13.22 11.98 -1.42
C GLU A 57 -14.23 11.27 -0.51
N ASN A 58 -14.32 9.94 -0.59
CA ASN A 58 -15.42 9.18 0.02
C ASN A 58 -15.02 8.38 1.28
N TYR A 59 -13.73 8.20 1.54
CA TYR A 59 -13.22 7.34 2.60
C TYR A 59 -12.07 7.99 3.37
N HIS A 60 -11.49 7.23 4.30
CA HIS A 60 -10.38 7.66 5.12
C HIS A 60 -9.38 6.50 5.36
N PRO A 61 -8.12 6.80 5.71
CA PRO A 61 -7.13 5.78 6.04
C PRO A 61 -7.52 4.96 7.27
N GLY A 62 -7.00 3.73 7.35
CA GLY A 62 -7.24 2.78 8.44
C GLY A 62 -8.13 1.59 8.09
N LEU A 63 -8.75 1.58 6.90
CA LEU A 63 -9.65 0.49 6.46
C LEU A 63 -8.89 -0.70 5.85
N GLY A 64 -7.82 -0.44 5.09
CA GLY A 64 -6.94 -1.47 4.52
C GLY A 64 -7.48 -2.18 3.27
N ASP A 65 -8.76 -2.01 2.92
CA ASP A 65 -9.47 -2.72 1.85
C ASP A 65 -9.72 -1.86 0.58
N HIS A 66 -10.74 -2.20 -0.21
CA HIS A 66 -11.16 -1.46 -1.41
C HIS A 66 -11.54 0.01 -1.22
N ARG A 67 -11.70 0.45 0.03
CA ARG A 67 -11.99 1.84 0.39
C ARG A 67 -10.72 2.63 0.68
N TRP A 68 -9.68 1.96 1.18
CA TRP A 68 -8.35 2.53 1.40
C TRP A 68 -7.30 1.42 1.49
N PRO A 69 -6.61 1.05 0.40
CA PRO A 69 -5.78 -0.15 0.35
C PRO A 69 -4.57 -0.04 1.28
N LEU A 70 -4.29 -1.10 2.03
CA LEU A 70 -3.07 -1.19 2.85
C LEU A 70 -1.81 -1.26 1.97
N VAL A 71 -1.84 -2.12 0.94
CA VAL A 71 -0.73 -2.29 0.00
C VAL A 71 -1.19 -2.11 -1.43
N THR A 72 -0.50 -1.25 -2.18
CA THR A 72 -0.58 -1.22 -3.66
C THR A 72 0.68 -1.85 -4.24
N HIS A 73 0.56 -3.09 -4.72
CA HIS A 73 1.66 -3.84 -5.30
C HIS A 73 1.67 -3.74 -6.84
N PHE A 74 2.76 -3.17 -7.36
CA PHE A 74 3.01 -2.98 -8.79
C PHE A 74 3.56 -4.23 -9.50
N VAL A 75 2.87 -5.37 -9.36
CA VAL A 75 3.21 -6.61 -10.07
C VAL A 75 3.25 -6.39 -11.59
N GLY A 76 4.24 -6.98 -12.26
CA GLY A 76 4.50 -6.81 -13.69
C GLY A 76 5.22 -5.51 -14.07
N CYS A 77 5.27 -4.50 -13.19
CA CYS A 77 6.06 -3.28 -13.43
C CYS A 77 7.53 -3.49 -13.03
N LYS A 78 8.44 -3.50 -14.01
CA LYS A 78 9.87 -3.73 -13.78
C LYS A 78 10.73 -2.49 -14.13
N PRO A 79 10.66 -1.39 -13.35
CA PRO A 79 11.35 -0.13 -13.68
C PRO A 79 12.89 -0.24 -13.62
N CYS A 80 13.43 -1.21 -12.87
CA CYS A 80 14.86 -1.50 -12.83
C CYS A 80 15.31 -2.46 -13.93
N GLY A 81 14.37 -3.21 -14.54
CA GLY A 81 14.63 -4.24 -15.55
C GLY A 81 14.30 -3.76 -16.96
N LYS A 82 14.49 -4.64 -17.95
CA LYS A 82 14.28 -4.30 -19.37
C LYS A 82 12.92 -4.71 -19.95
N PHE A 83 12.20 -5.65 -19.33
CA PHE A 83 10.95 -6.22 -19.86
C PHE A 83 9.87 -6.36 -18.79
N GLY A 84 9.01 -5.35 -18.68
CA GLY A 84 7.78 -5.38 -17.86
C GLY A 84 6.56 -5.75 -18.69
N ASP A 85 5.51 -6.24 -18.01
CA ASP A 85 4.26 -6.65 -18.66
C ASP A 85 3.34 -5.45 -18.97
N TYR A 86 3.69 -4.28 -18.46
CA TYR A 86 3.00 -3.01 -18.62
C TYR A 86 3.94 -1.93 -19.15
N SER A 87 3.37 -0.87 -19.74
CA SER A 87 4.17 0.27 -20.19
C SER A 87 4.90 0.91 -19.00
N VAL A 88 6.21 1.12 -19.16
CA VAL A 88 7.08 1.69 -18.12
C VAL A 88 6.58 3.05 -17.67
N GLU A 89 6.12 3.88 -18.61
CA GLU A 89 5.57 5.20 -18.32
C GLU A 89 4.34 5.13 -17.40
N ARG A 90 3.37 4.26 -17.69
CA ARG A 90 2.18 4.09 -16.83
C ARG A 90 2.58 3.58 -15.46
N CYS A 91 3.47 2.60 -15.40
CA CYS A 91 4.00 2.08 -14.15
C CYS A 91 4.63 3.18 -13.28
N LEU A 92 5.53 3.99 -13.84
CA LEU A 92 6.21 5.05 -13.09
C LEU A 92 5.21 6.13 -12.64
N LYS A 93 4.34 6.59 -13.54
CA LYS A 93 3.32 7.60 -13.21
C LYS A 93 2.39 7.14 -12.08
N GLN A 94 1.97 5.88 -12.11
CA GLN A 94 1.08 5.34 -11.08
C GLN A 94 1.83 5.02 -9.78
N LYS A 95 3.12 4.66 -9.84
CA LYS A 95 3.98 4.57 -8.66
C LYS A 95 4.14 5.92 -7.97
N ASP A 96 4.36 6.99 -8.72
CA ASP A 96 4.43 8.35 -8.16
C ASP A 96 3.12 8.73 -7.46
N ARG A 97 1.98 8.41 -8.08
CA ARG A 97 0.65 8.64 -7.48
C ARG A 97 0.45 7.83 -6.21
N ALA A 98 0.78 6.53 -6.22
CA ALA A 98 0.67 5.67 -5.05
C ALA A 98 1.59 6.13 -3.91
N HIS A 99 2.81 6.57 -4.25
CA HIS A 99 3.72 7.17 -3.29
C HIS A 99 3.11 8.42 -2.67
N ASN A 100 2.64 9.38 -3.46
CA ASN A 100 2.05 10.62 -2.95
C ASN A 100 0.74 10.39 -2.19
N PHE A 101 -0.05 9.37 -2.54
CA PHE A 101 -1.26 8.96 -1.82
C PHE A 101 -0.92 8.47 -0.40
N ALA A 102 0.17 7.70 -0.26
CA ALA A 102 0.69 7.29 1.03
C ALA A 102 1.37 8.46 1.77
N ASP A 103 2.25 9.21 1.10
CA ASP A 103 3.06 10.27 1.70
C ASP A 103 2.20 11.44 2.19
N ASN A 104 1.05 11.69 1.56
CA ASN A 104 0.08 12.65 2.08
C ASN A 104 -0.35 12.36 3.52
N GLN A 105 -0.51 11.09 3.91
CA GLN A 105 -0.87 10.70 5.28
C GLN A 105 0.27 11.04 6.26
N ILE A 106 1.52 11.04 5.80
CA ILE A 106 2.69 11.43 6.59
C ILE A 106 2.83 12.95 6.67
N LEU A 107 2.75 13.64 5.53
CA LEU A 107 2.89 15.09 5.43
C LEU A 107 1.81 15.84 6.22
N GLN A 108 0.60 15.29 6.29
CA GLN A 108 -0.53 15.88 7.03
C GLN A 108 -0.22 16.04 8.52
N MET A 109 0.52 15.10 9.13
CA MET A 109 0.99 15.23 10.52
C MET A 109 1.75 16.55 10.73
N TYR A 110 2.54 16.95 9.74
CA TYR A 110 3.39 18.13 9.77
C TYR A 110 2.78 19.37 9.12
N GLY A 111 1.50 19.32 8.73
CA GLY A 111 0.80 20.48 8.16
C GLY A 111 1.05 20.71 6.67
N PHE A 112 1.38 19.65 5.92
CA PHE A 112 1.59 19.71 4.47
C PHE A 112 0.77 18.65 3.72
N THR A 113 0.62 18.84 2.42
CA THR A 113 0.08 17.85 1.49
C THR A 113 0.64 18.12 0.09
N HIS A 114 0.76 17.09 -0.74
CA HIS A 114 1.05 17.25 -2.17
C HIS A 114 0.00 18.13 -2.85
N LYS A 115 0.42 18.93 -3.84
CA LYS A 115 -0.51 19.77 -4.62
C LYS A 115 -1.55 18.93 -5.38
N SER A 116 -1.15 17.76 -5.85
CA SER A 116 -1.99 16.70 -6.42
C SER A 116 -1.20 15.39 -6.35
N LEU A 117 -1.86 14.24 -6.52
CA LEU A 117 -1.17 12.93 -6.53
C LEU A 117 -0.13 12.80 -7.65
N ALA A 118 -0.20 13.63 -8.69
CA ALA A 118 0.79 13.64 -9.77
C ALA A 118 1.94 14.64 -9.55
N SER A 119 1.96 15.37 -8.43
CA SER A 119 2.93 16.45 -8.18
C SER A 119 3.84 16.15 -7.00
N ARG A 120 5.16 16.21 -7.23
CA ARG A 120 6.17 16.24 -6.18
C ARG A 120 6.16 17.50 -5.31
N LYS A 121 5.44 18.55 -5.71
CA LYS A 121 5.37 19.81 -4.95
C LYS A 121 4.33 19.67 -3.84
N VAL A 122 4.66 20.19 -2.67
CA VAL A 122 3.75 20.27 -1.52
C VAL A 122 3.17 21.68 -1.35
N LYS A 123 2.09 21.77 -0.58
CA LYS A 123 1.47 23.00 -0.08
C LYS A 123 1.16 22.82 1.40
N ARG A 124 1.08 23.93 2.13
CA ARG A 124 0.67 23.94 3.54
C ARG A 124 -0.83 23.64 3.65
N THR A 125 -1.22 22.88 4.66
CA THR A 125 -2.62 22.64 5.01
C THR A 125 -3.10 23.57 6.13
N ARG A 126 -2.17 24.20 6.87
CA ARG A 126 -2.44 25.15 7.96
C ARG A 126 -1.36 26.23 8.05
N ASN A 127 -1.67 27.33 8.74
CA ASN A 127 -0.70 28.36 9.10
C ASN A 127 0.26 27.85 10.18
N GLU A 128 1.43 28.50 10.29
CA GLU A 128 2.34 28.24 11.39
C GLU A 128 1.77 28.78 12.71
N THR A 129 2.16 28.14 13.80
CA THR A 129 1.75 28.52 15.16
C THR A 129 2.99 28.51 16.06
N SER A 130 3.02 29.42 17.02
CA SER A 130 4.01 29.38 18.11
C SER A 130 3.74 28.27 19.13
N ASN A 131 2.56 27.62 19.06
CA ASN A 131 2.14 26.55 19.97
C ASN A 131 1.96 25.21 19.22
N PRO A 132 3.03 24.58 18.70
CA PRO A 132 2.92 23.41 17.83
C PRO A 132 2.35 22.17 18.55
N LEU A 133 2.49 22.08 19.88
CA LEU A 133 2.01 20.94 20.67
C LEU A 133 0.50 20.94 20.91
N GLU A 134 -0.16 22.10 20.73
CA GLU A 134 -1.62 22.19 20.80
C GLU A 134 -2.29 21.65 19.54
N VAL A 135 -1.52 21.51 18.45
CA VAL A 135 -2.00 20.99 17.18
C VAL A 135 -1.85 19.47 17.16
N GLN A 136 -2.97 18.77 17.25
CA GLN A 136 -3.01 17.32 17.09
C GLN A 136 -3.17 16.96 15.61
N ASP A 137 -2.51 15.90 15.18
CA ASP A 137 -2.74 15.33 13.86
C ASP A 137 -4.05 14.52 13.84
N GLU A 138 -4.76 14.55 12.72
CA GLU A 138 -6.12 14.00 12.60
C GLU A 138 -6.23 12.50 12.92
N LEU A 139 -5.15 11.75 12.69
CA LEU A 139 -5.12 10.28 12.80
C LEU A 139 -4.36 9.79 14.05
N GLY A 140 -3.81 10.69 14.86
CA GLY A 140 -3.03 10.34 16.06
C GLY A 140 -1.74 9.57 15.76
N LEU A 141 -1.13 9.78 14.60
CA LEU A 141 0.06 9.10 14.11
C LEU A 141 1.38 9.71 14.61
N LEU A 142 1.39 10.94 15.13
CA LEU A 142 2.59 11.53 15.75
C LEU A 142 2.98 10.82 17.05
N HIS A 143 1.98 10.45 17.87
CA HIS A 143 2.17 9.77 19.16
C HIS A 143 1.25 8.54 19.30
N PRO A 144 1.43 7.52 18.45
CA PRO A 144 0.48 6.43 18.37
C PRO A 144 0.72 5.37 19.45
N ALA A 145 -0.32 4.62 19.81
CA ALA A 145 -0.26 3.55 20.80
C ALA A 145 0.77 2.45 20.47
N PHE A 146 1.00 2.18 19.17
CA PHE A 146 1.97 1.17 18.73
C PHE A 146 3.44 1.57 18.93
N LYS A 147 3.72 2.81 19.36
CA LYS A 147 5.05 3.28 19.79
C LYS A 147 5.11 3.59 21.29
N ALA A 148 4.04 3.33 22.05
CA ALA A 148 4.00 3.64 23.47
C ALA A 148 5.09 2.88 24.22
N VAL A 149 5.98 3.60 24.87
CA VAL A 149 6.98 3.03 25.78
C VAL A 149 6.29 2.79 27.12
N LYS A 150 6.34 1.56 27.63
CA LYS A 150 5.92 1.28 29.01
C LYS A 150 6.90 1.98 29.95
N VAL A 151 6.50 3.12 30.49
CA VAL A 151 7.24 3.74 31.59
C VAL A 151 6.96 2.90 32.83
N SER A 152 7.95 2.14 33.28
CA SER A 152 7.92 1.51 34.61
C SER A 152 7.85 2.61 35.66
N ALA A 153 6.77 2.65 36.43
CA ALA A 153 6.67 3.53 37.59
C ALA A 153 7.84 3.22 38.54
N SER A 154 8.64 4.24 38.85
CA SER A 154 9.62 4.19 39.93
C SER A 154 8.94 4.35 41.28
#